data_AF-A0A0C1K0G0-F1
#
_entry.id   AF-A0A0C1K0G0-F1
#
_cell.length_a   1.000
_cell.length_b   1.000
_cell.length_c   1.000
_cell.angle_alpha   90.00
_cell.angle_beta   90.00
_cell.angle_gamma   90.00
#
_symmetry.space_group_name_H-M   'P 1'
#
loop_
_entity.id
_entity.type
_entity.pdbx_description
1 polymer ?
#
loop_
_entity_poly.entity_id
_entity_poly.type
_entity_poly.pdbx_seq_one_letter_code
_entity_poly.pdbx_strand_id
1 'polypeptide(L)'
;MVPSNPPSTAQITFRTTVSENIEDPVSGGLMTRAVTLFPCGHTFNEDTVIQCLARNKLCPLDRTLIERHAPNYTVRQLAETAESHPLEEIKREPSEEAVGHFLRGKELAEKGDHAIAIEALLQSLQLTPTYEKAQAYLEFCL
;
A
#
# COMPACT_ATOMS: atom_id res chain seq x y z
N MET A 1 58.59 19.09 -21.67
CA MET A 1 57.41 19.80 -21.12
C MET A 1 56.24 19.55 -22.05
N VAL A 2 55.25 18.79 -21.58
CA VAL A 2 53.94 18.57 -22.23
C VAL A 2 52.93 18.61 -21.09
N PRO A 3 51.86 19.44 -21.15
CA PRO A 3 50.95 19.59 -20.03
C PRO A 3 50.01 18.37 -19.92
N SER A 4 49.82 17.94 -18.68
CA SER A 4 48.92 16.87 -18.25
C SER A 4 47.46 17.24 -18.51
N ASN A 5 46.73 16.36 -19.18
CA ASN A 5 45.28 16.39 -19.25
C ASN A 5 44.73 15.64 -18.01
N PRO A 6 43.79 16.17 -17.21
CA PRO A 6 43.20 15.40 -16.13
C PRO A 6 42.24 14.35 -16.70
N PRO A 7 42.21 13.11 -16.17
CA PRO A 7 41.17 12.16 -16.53
C PRO A 7 39.83 12.66 -15.99
N SER A 8 38.88 12.86 -16.90
CA SER A 8 37.50 13.24 -16.66
C SER A 8 36.90 12.43 -15.52
N THR A 9 36.75 13.05 -14.36
CA THR A 9 36.17 12.46 -13.14
C THR A 9 34.65 12.53 -13.22
N ALA A 10 34.08 11.93 -14.27
CA ALA A 10 32.64 11.90 -14.54
C ALA A 10 32.12 10.46 -14.74
N GLN A 11 32.85 9.49 -14.22
CA GLN A 11 32.42 8.10 -14.20
C GLN A 11 32.41 7.63 -12.75
N ILE A 12 31.28 7.05 -12.34
CA ILE A 12 31.08 6.33 -11.07
C ILE A 12 30.57 7.21 -9.90
N THR A 13 29.59 8.08 -10.17
CA THR A 13 28.51 8.37 -9.19
C THR A 13 27.20 7.66 -9.58
N PHE A 14 27.26 6.68 -10.48
CA PHE A 14 26.08 5.93 -10.93
C PHE A 14 25.76 4.71 -10.04
N ARG A 15 26.63 4.39 -9.07
CA ARG A 15 26.57 3.13 -8.31
C ARG A 15 26.26 3.28 -6.82
N THR A 16 26.04 4.49 -6.32
CA THR A 16 26.04 4.75 -4.86
C THR A 16 24.70 5.24 -4.30
N THR A 17 23.63 5.26 -5.10
CA THR A 17 22.28 5.65 -4.64
C THR A 17 21.24 4.52 -4.70
N VAL A 18 21.61 3.32 -5.15
CA VAL A 18 20.65 2.21 -5.28
C VAL A 18 20.82 1.24 -4.11
N SER A 19 20.36 1.64 -2.93
CA SER A 19 19.93 0.69 -1.89
C SER A 19 19.05 1.40 -0.86
N GLU A 20 18.17 2.28 -1.29
CA GLU A 20 16.91 2.40 -0.54
C GLU A 20 16.16 1.11 -0.85
N ASN A 21 15.92 0.32 0.18
CA ASN A 21 15.12 -0.88 0.14
C ASN A 21 13.74 -0.53 -0.45
N ILE A 22 13.55 -0.70 -1.76
CA ILE A 22 12.28 -0.34 -2.41
C ILE A 22 11.24 -1.34 -1.93
N GLU A 23 10.25 -0.86 -1.18
CA GLU A 23 9.15 -1.68 -0.69
C GLU A 23 8.02 -1.72 -1.72
N ASP A 24 7.39 -2.88 -1.84
CA ASP A 24 6.20 -3.05 -2.66
C ASP A 24 5.05 -2.28 -2.00
N PRO A 25 4.38 -1.34 -2.71
CA PRO A 25 3.38 -0.44 -2.12
C PRO A 25 2.17 -1.14 -1.51
N VAL A 26 1.96 -2.42 -1.83
CA VAL A 26 0.78 -3.20 -1.43
C VAL A 26 1.13 -4.10 -0.26
N SER A 27 2.19 -4.90 -0.40
CA SER A 27 2.63 -5.87 0.60
C SER A 27 3.52 -5.28 1.68
N GLY A 28 4.14 -4.12 1.45
CA GLY A 28 5.19 -3.54 2.32
C GLY A 28 6.47 -4.38 2.39
N GLY A 29 6.57 -5.47 1.61
CA GLY A 29 7.76 -6.30 1.54
C GLY A 29 8.80 -5.71 0.58
N LEU A 30 10.08 -6.04 0.80
CA LEU A 30 11.15 -5.65 -0.12
C LEU A 30 10.87 -6.14 -1.55
N MET A 31 11.05 -5.25 -2.52
CA MET A 31 10.95 -5.60 -3.92
C MET A 31 12.13 -6.46 -4.35
N THR A 32 11.91 -7.77 -4.46
CA THR A 32 12.92 -8.74 -4.92
C THR A 32 12.71 -9.14 -6.38
N ARG A 33 11.45 -9.12 -6.85
CA ARG A 33 11.06 -9.48 -8.21
C ARG A 33 10.06 -8.46 -8.74
N ALA A 34 10.60 -7.32 -9.20
CA ALA A 34 9.81 -6.20 -9.68
C ALA A 34 9.16 -6.48 -11.04
N VAL A 35 7.86 -6.23 -11.14
CA VAL A 35 7.05 -6.32 -12.36
C VAL A 35 6.34 -4.99 -12.56
N THR A 36 6.62 -4.33 -13.69
CA THR A 36 5.91 -3.10 -14.08
C THR A 36 4.62 -3.44 -14.81
N LEU A 37 3.52 -2.84 -14.36
CA LEU A 37 2.21 -2.99 -14.94
C LEU A 37 2.02 -1.95 -16.06
N PHE A 38 1.95 -2.42 -17.30
CA PHE A 38 1.31 -1.61 -18.36
C PHE A 38 -0.21 -1.69 -18.14
N PRO A 39 -1.00 -0.62 -18.33
CA PRO A 39 -0.67 0.71 -18.84
C PRO A 39 -0.44 1.78 -17.76
N CYS A 40 -0.50 1.43 -16.47
CA CYS A 40 -0.41 2.39 -15.36
C CYS A 40 1.01 2.80 -14.95
N GLY A 41 2.04 2.04 -15.35
CA GLY A 41 3.44 2.32 -15.05
C GLY A 41 3.87 1.99 -13.61
N HIS A 42 2.94 1.55 -12.76
CA HIS A 42 3.24 1.13 -11.39
C HIS A 42 4.05 -0.17 -11.39
N THR A 43 4.96 -0.31 -10.42
CA THR A 43 5.81 -1.49 -10.29
C THR A 43 5.55 -2.15 -8.93
N PHE A 44 5.38 -3.46 -8.95
CA PHE A 44 5.07 -4.28 -7.77
C PHE A 44 5.93 -5.54 -7.75
N ASN A 45 5.93 -6.26 -6.64
CA ASN A 45 6.46 -7.61 -6.56
C ASN A 45 5.63 -8.57 -7.41
N GLU A 46 6.30 -9.59 -7.95
CA GLU A 46 5.66 -10.60 -8.80
C GLU A 46 4.46 -11.26 -8.11
N ASP A 47 4.59 -11.63 -6.84
CA ASP A 47 3.51 -12.27 -6.07
C ASP A 47 2.28 -11.34 -5.94
N THR A 48 2.52 -10.05 -5.67
CA THR A 48 1.48 -9.02 -5.63
C THR A 48 0.76 -8.93 -6.97
N VAL A 49 1.51 -8.93 -8.10
CA VAL A 49 0.90 -8.90 -9.44
C VAL A 49 0.09 -10.16 -9.73
N ILE A 50 0.59 -11.34 -9.37
CA ILE A 50 -0.13 -12.62 -9.53
C ILE A 50 -1.47 -12.56 -8.79
N GLN A 51 -1.47 -12.09 -7.54
CA GLN A 51 -2.69 -11.95 -6.75
C GLN A 51 -3.67 -10.92 -7.34
N CYS A 52 -3.17 -9.77 -7.81
CA CYS A 52 -4.00 -8.77 -8.48
C CYS A 52 -4.67 -9.32 -9.74
N LEU A 53 -3.93 -10.09 -10.55
CA LEU A 53 -4.44 -10.72 -11.77
C LEU A 53 -5.45 -11.83 -11.49
N ALA A 54 -5.26 -12.61 -10.41
CA ALA A 54 -6.18 -13.67 -10.03
C ALA A 54 -7.54 -13.14 -9.55
N ARG A 55 -7.58 -11.96 -8.91
CA ARG A 55 -8.79 -11.43 -8.25
C ARG A 55 -9.67 -10.58 -9.17
N ASN A 56 -9.24 -9.35 -9.45
CA ASN A 56 -10.03 -8.35 -10.16
C ASN A 56 -9.35 -7.83 -11.43
N LYS A 57 -8.09 -8.23 -11.67
CA LYS A 57 -7.28 -7.82 -12.82
C LYS A 57 -7.09 -6.31 -12.91
N LEU A 58 -7.13 -5.64 -11.76
CA LEU A 58 -6.92 -4.19 -11.63
C LEU A 58 -5.63 -3.92 -10.86
N CYS A 59 -4.98 -2.82 -11.21
CA CYS A 59 -3.91 -2.28 -10.40
C CYS A 59 -4.45 -1.79 -9.04
N PRO A 60 -3.77 -2.08 -7.92
CA PRO A 60 -4.26 -1.74 -6.58
C PRO A 60 -4.20 -0.23 -6.26
N LEU A 61 -3.38 0.55 -6.99
CA LEU A 61 -3.21 1.98 -6.73
C LEU A 61 -4.22 2.86 -7.49
N ASP A 62 -4.44 2.57 -8.77
CA ASP A 62 -5.23 3.43 -9.67
C ASP A 62 -6.42 2.70 -10.32
N ARG A 63 -6.60 1.41 -10.01
CA ARG A 63 -7.70 0.56 -10.50
C ARG A 63 -7.72 0.39 -12.02
N THR A 64 -6.60 0.63 -12.68
CA THR A 64 -6.44 0.42 -14.13
C THR A 64 -6.44 -1.08 -14.47
N LEU A 65 -7.08 -1.48 -15.56
CA LEU A 65 -7.11 -2.88 -16.04
C LEU A 65 -5.73 -3.33 -16.54
N ILE A 66 -5.23 -4.44 -16.01
CA ILE A 66 -3.86 -4.94 -16.28
C ILE A 66 -3.80 -6.32 -16.94
N GLU A 67 -4.93 -7.04 -17.08
CA GLU A 67 -4.99 -8.41 -17.62
C GLU A 67 -4.24 -8.60 -18.95
N ARG A 68 -4.47 -7.68 -19.90
CA ARG A 68 -3.93 -7.78 -21.27
C ARG A 68 -2.48 -7.33 -21.39
N HIS A 69 -1.92 -6.82 -20.31
CA HIS A 69 -0.68 -6.07 -20.29
C HIS A 69 0.32 -6.58 -19.25
N ALA A 70 -0.04 -7.62 -18.51
CA ALA A 70 0.91 -8.34 -17.66
C ALA A 70 2.08 -8.84 -18.55
N PRO A 71 3.31 -8.35 -18.30
CA PRO A 71 4.41 -8.44 -19.27
C PRO A 71 4.96 -9.87 -19.45
N ASN A 72 4.68 -10.78 -18.51
CA ASN A 72 5.24 -12.12 -18.50
C ASN A 72 4.14 -13.20 -18.57
N TYR A 73 4.31 -14.14 -19.52
CA TYR A 73 3.44 -15.31 -19.67
C TYR A 73 3.37 -16.17 -18.40
N THR A 74 4.48 -16.38 -17.70
CA THR A 74 4.50 -17.20 -16.48
C THR A 74 3.64 -16.57 -15.37
N VAL A 75 3.70 -15.25 -15.22
CA VAL A 75 2.89 -14.50 -14.25
C VAL A 75 1.40 -14.65 -14.55
N ARG A 76 1.03 -14.60 -15.83
CA ARG A 76 -0.36 -14.84 -16.25
C ARG A 76 -0.82 -16.25 -15.94
N GLN A 77 -0.02 -17.26 -16.28
CA GLN A 77 -0.36 -18.66 -16.04
C GLN A 77 -0.46 -18.97 -14.53
N LEU A 78 0.46 -18.42 -13.72
CA LEU A 78 0.40 -18.55 -12.27
C LEU A 78 -0.87 -17.89 -11.70
N ALA A 79 -1.25 -16.71 -12.20
CA ALA A 79 -2.47 -16.02 -11.78
C ALA A 79 -3.75 -16.78 -12.16
N GLU A 80 -3.78 -17.45 -13.31
CA GLU A 80 -4.90 -18.30 -13.73
C GLU A 80 -5.10 -19.52 -12.82
N THR A 81 -4.00 -20.06 -12.28
CA THR A 81 -4.02 -21.22 -11.36
C THR A 81 -4.08 -20.83 -9.89
N ALA A 82 -3.83 -19.56 -9.56
CA ALA A 82 -3.88 -19.08 -8.20
C ALA A 82 -5.33 -19.05 -7.73
N GLU A 83 -5.64 -19.78 -6.66
CA GLU A 83 -6.92 -19.62 -5.99
C GLU A 83 -7.04 -18.16 -5.55
N SER A 84 -8.03 -17.46 -6.10
CA SER A 84 -8.32 -16.08 -5.72
C SER A 84 -8.93 -16.06 -4.32
N HIS A 85 -8.12 -16.33 -3.30
CA HIS A 85 -8.48 -15.94 -1.96
C HIS A 85 -8.66 -14.42 -2.01
N PRO A 86 -9.74 -13.87 -1.44
CA PRO A 86 -9.79 -12.44 -1.21
C PRO A 86 -8.47 -12.11 -0.51
N LEU A 87 -7.66 -11.21 -1.08
CA LEU A 87 -6.71 -10.50 -0.23
C LEU A 87 -7.62 -9.98 0.87
N GLU A 88 -7.46 -10.52 2.09
CA GLU A 88 -7.93 -9.82 3.27
C GLU A 88 -7.54 -8.38 2.99
N GLU A 89 -8.54 -7.49 2.85
CA GLU A 89 -8.27 -6.07 2.78
C GLU A 89 -7.28 -5.84 3.88
N ILE A 90 -6.05 -5.46 3.51
CA ILE A 90 -4.91 -5.46 4.40
C ILE A 90 -5.41 -4.69 5.61
N LYS A 91 -5.74 -5.42 6.69
CA LYS A 91 -6.27 -4.85 7.91
C LYS A 91 -5.06 -4.16 8.48
N ARG A 92 -4.81 -2.94 8.02
CA ARG A 92 -3.78 -2.09 8.57
C ARG A 92 -4.15 -2.01 10.03
N GLU A 93 -3.29 -2.58 10.86
CA GLU A 93 -3.45 -2.43 12.29
C GLU A 93 -3.59 -0.93 12.55
N PRO A 94 -4.64 -0.49 13.27
CA PRO A 94 -4.84 0.91 13.53
C PRO A 94 -3.58 1.47 14.18
N SER A 95 -3.15 2.66 13.75
CA SER A 95 -2.02 3.32 14.40
C SER A 95 -2.33 3.56 15.88
N GLU A 96 -1.32 3.61 16.74
CA GLU A 96 -1.52 3.87 18.17
C GLU A 96 -2.31 5.17 18.43
N GLU A 97 -2.08 6.21 17.60
CA GLU A 97 -2.87 7.44 17.60
C GLU A 97 -4.35 7.18 17.25
N ALA A 98 -4.62 6.41 16.20
CA ALA A 98 -6.00 6.06 15.83
C ALA A 98 -6.70 5.31 16.97
N VAL A 99 -5.99 4.40 17.65
CA VAL A 99 -6.52 3.70 18.84
C VAL A 99 -6.79 4.68 19.98
N GLY A 100 -5.90 5.64 20.23
CA GLY A 100 -6.09 6.66 21.27
C GLY A 100 -7.34 7.52 21.05
N HIS A 101 -7.54 7.99 19.82
CA HIS A 101 -8.75 8.74 19.44
C HIS A 101 -10.02 7.88 19.58
N PHE A 102 -9.97 6.60 19.20
CA PHE A 102 -11.08 5.66 19.37
C PHE A 102 -11.44 5.46 20.85
N LEU A 103 -10.46 5.22 21.73
CA LEU A 103 -10.70 5.00 23.15
C LEU A 103 -11.35 6.23 23.81
N ARG A 104 -10.89 7.43 23.44
CA ARG A 104 -11.50 8.68 23.90
C ARG A 104 -12.94 8.83 23.42
N GLY A 105 -13.19 8.55 22.14
CA GLY A 105 -14.54 8.57 21.57
C GLY A 105 -15.48 7.59 22.26
N LYS A 106 -15.02 6.37 22.51
CA LYS A 106 -15.75 5.35 23.28
C LYS A 106 -16.11 5.82 24.68
N GLU A 107 -15.15 6.36 25.44
CA GLU A 107 -15.40 6.84 26.81
C GLU A 107 -16.44 7.97 26.83
N LEU A 108 -16.37 8.88 25.87
CA LEU A 108 -17.34 9.98 25.72
C LEU A 108 -18.73 9.46 25.33
N ALA A 109 -18.81 8.46 24.45
CA ALA A 109 -20.06 7.81 24.08
C ALA A 109 -20.72 7.12 25.29
N GLU A 110 -19.93 6.44 26.12
CA GLU A 110 -20.40 5.80 27.36
C GLU A 110 -20.86 6.83 28.41
N LYS A 111 -20.26 8.02 28.41
CA LYS A 111 -20.69 9.17 29.25
C LYS A 111 -21.95 9.87 28.72
N GLY A 112 -22.39 9.56 27.50
CA GLY A 112 -23.53 10.21 26.84
C GLY A 112 -23.19 11.49 26.07
N ASP A 113 -21.91 11.87 26.00
CA ASP A 113 -21.43 13.04 25.27
C ASP A 113 -21.24 12.74 23.78
N HIS A 114 -22.31 12.31 23.11
CA HIS A 114 -22.27 11.78 21.74
C HIS A 114 -21.69 12.77 20.71
N ALA A 115 -21.91 14.07 20.88
CA ALA A 115 -21.36 15.09 19.98
C ALA A 115 -19.81 15.10 19.98
N ILE A 116 -19.20 15.04 21.16
CA ILE A 116 -17.73 15.03 21.32
C ILE A 116 -17.17 13.64 20.99
N ALA A 117 -17.94 12.58 21.27
CA ALA A 117 -17.60 11.23 20.88
C ALA A 117 -17.45 11.09 19.36
N ILE A 118 -18.38 11.63 18.58
CA ILE A 118 -18.34 11.62 17.11
C ILE A 118 -17.06 12.30 16.60
N GLU A 119 -16.69 13.46 17.13
CA GLU A 119 -15.45 14.16 16.73
C GLU A 119 -14.21 13.29 16.93
N ALA A 120 -14.09 12.65 18.10
CA ALA A 120 -12.96 11.78 18.41
C ALA A 120 -12.94 10.50 17.53
N LEU A 121 -14.11 9.93 17.23
CA LEU A 121 -14.23 8.77 16.36
C LEU A 121 -13.89 9.11 14.91
N LEU A 122 -14.27 10.30 14.42
CA LEU A 122 -13.88 10.79 13.11
C LEU A 122 -12.37 11.01 13.00
N GLN A 123 -11.71 11.52 14.05
CA GLN A 123 -10.24 11.61 14.08
C GLN A 123 -9.57 10.23 13.96
N SER A 124 -10.11 9.22 14.63
CA SER A 124 -9.65 7.83 14.50
C SER A 124 -9.79 7.31 13.06
N LEU A 125 -10.94 7.55 12.42
CA LEU A 125 -11.21 7.14 11.04
C LEU A 125 -10.43 7.95 9.99
N GLN A 126 -10.05 9.20 10.28
CA GLN A 126 -9.12 9.94 9.42
C GLN A 126 -7.74 9.30 9.36
N LEU A 127 -7.26 8.78 10.49
CA LEU A 127 -5.97 8.10 10.59
C LEU A 127 -6.02 6.67 10.06
N THR A 128 -7.14 5.96 10.29
CA THR A 128 -7.35 4.59 9.81
C THR A 128 -8.79 4.45 9.29
N PRO A 129 -9.03 4.76 8.00
CA PRO A 129 -10.37 4.72 7.41
C PRO A 129 -11.05 3.35 7.44
N THR A 130 -10.26 2.29 7.56
CA THR A 130 -10.74 0.89 7.64
C THR A 130 -10.96 0.42 9.08
N TYR A 131 -10.97 1.32 10.07
CA TYR A 131 -11.10 0.92 11.47
C TYR A 131 -12.56 0.60 11.84
N GLU A 132 -12.97 -0.64 11.60
CA GLU A 132 -14.35 -1.14 11.80
C GLU A 132 -14.93 -0.81 13.18
N LYS A 133 -14.13 -0.88 14.24
CA LYS A 133 -14.60 -0.57 15.62
C LYS A 133 -14.98 0.89 15.78
N ALA A 134 -14.19 1.81 15.22
CA ALA A 134 -14.47 3.24 15.30
C ALA A 134 -15.73 3.59 14.50
N GLN A 135 -15.93 2.95 13.34
CA GLN A 135 -17.13 3.12 12.54
C GLN A 135 -18.40 2.63 13.25
N ALA A 136 -18.36 1.44 13.86
CA ALA A 136 -19.48 0.90 14.61
C ALA A 136 -19.90 1.81 15.80
N TYR A 137 -18.92 2.39 16.51
CA TYR A 137 -19.22 3.34 17.59
C TYR A 137 -19.74 4.68 17.08
N LEU A 138 -19.31 5.11 15.89
CA LEU A 138 -19.81 6.34 15.29
C LEU A 138 -21.28 6.17 14.90
N GLU A 139 -21.64 5.05 14.29
CA GLU A 139 -23.03 4.69 13.99
C GLU A 139 -23.91 4.58 15.25
N PHE A 140 -23.36 4.12 16.36
CA PHE A 140 -24.05 4.10 17.65
C PHE A 140 -24.34 5.50 18.22
N CYS A 141 -23.49 6.48 17.92
CA CYS A 141 -23.63 7.85 18.45
C CYS A 141 -24.52 8.77 17.60
N LEU A 142 -24.92 8.35 16.40
CA LEU A 142 -25.81 9.09 15.48
C LEU A 142 -27.28 8.85 15.82
#